data_AF-A0A846XE76-F1
#
_entry.id   AF-A0A846XE76-F1
#
_cell.length_a   1.000
_cell.length_b   1.000
_cell.length_c   1.000
_cell.angle_alpha   90.00
_cell.angle_beta   90.00
_cell.angle_gamma   90.00
#
_symmetry.space_group_name_H-M   'P 1'
#
loop_
_entity.id
_entity.type
_entity.pdbx_description
1 polymer ?
#
loop_
_entity_poly.entity_id
_entity_poly.type
_entity_poly.pdbx_seq_one_letter_code
_entity_poly.pdbx_strand_id
1 'polypeptide(L)'
;MSIPKRSTRRLSIAGAMISGLTAVAVSTTVGAGAAPALPPRDAFCSSVPVDSRVDFECTNTDVGPATAGAFVMCNDLRPLAQEVRIRPESTIRFSQDCGPGAHPISWNVNAETDYQRDRERDDKIDRDHM
;
A
#
# COMPACT_ATOMS: atom_id res chain seq x y z
N MET A 1 9.80 73.16 59.69
CA MET A 1 10.48 71.85 59.80
C MET A 1 9.49 70.81 60.28
N SER A 2 9.62 69.59 59.74
CA SER A 2 9.10 68.29 60.22
C SER A 2 7.79 67.75 59.63
N ILE A 3 7.95 66.53 59.09
CA ILE A 3 7.12 65.67 58.22
C ILE A 3 6.04 64.90 59.02
N PRO A 4 4.97 64.42 58.36
CA PRO A 4 4.52 63.06 58.66
C PRO A 4 4.32 62.16 57.43
N LYS A 5 5.18 61.15 57.43
CA LYS A 5 5.04 59.71 57.17
C LYS A 5 3.79 59.19 56.41
N ARG A 6 4.12 58.59 55.26
CA ARG A 6 3.43 57.56 54.44
C ARG A 6 2.45 56.63 55.18
N SER A 7 1.26 56.45 54.61
CA SER A 7 0.42 55.25 54.76
C SER A 7 0.02 54.75 53.36
N THR A 8 0.14 53.44 53.15
CA THR A 8 0.12 52.77 51.84
C THR A 8 -1.28 52.23 51.51
N ARG A 9 -1.68 52.42 50.25
CA ARG A 9 -2.91 51.95 49.56
C ARG A 9 -3.39 50.54 49.93
N ARG A 10 -4.72 50.37 49.95
CA ARG A 10 -5.43 49.24 49.29
C ARG A 10 -6.81 49.72 48.81
N LEU A 11 -6.98 49.88 47.49
CA LEU A 11 -8.28 50.01 46.84
C LEU A 11 -8.57 48.66 46.18
N SER A 12 -9.52 47.92 46.73
CA SER A 12 -10.01 46.68 46.15
C SER A 12 -10.97 47.00 45.01
N ILE A 13 -10.53 46.77 43.77
CA ILE A 13 -11.37 46.84 42.57
C ILE A 13 -12.08 45.49 42.47
N ALA A 14 -13.37 45.46 42.80
CA ALA A 14 -14.22 44.30 42.56
C ALA A 14 -14.42 44.15 41.03
N GLY A 15 -13.85 43.09 40.46
CA GLY A 15 -13.94 42.77 39.05
C GLY A 15 -15.36 42.37 38.65
N ALA A 16 -15.86 42.97 37.57
CA ALA A 16 -17.09 42.56 36.92
C ALA A 16 -16.90 41.18 36.25
N MET A 17 -17.65 40.17 36.71
CA MET A 17 -17.77 38.89 35.99
C MET A 17 -18.68 39.09 34.79
N ILE A 18 -18.10 39.11 33.58
CA ILE A 18 -18.87 39.00 32.34
C ILE A 18 -18.99 37.50 32.03
N SER A 19 -20.15 36.93 32.32
CA SER A 19 -20.50 35.56 31.94
C SER A 19 -20.72 35.47 30.43
N GLY A 20 -19.66 35.22 29.67
CA GLY A 20 -19.72 34.90 28.25
C GLY A 20 -20.03 33.42 28.04
N LEU A 21 -21.31 33.07 27.86
CA LEU A 21 -21.72 31.76 27.35
C LEU A 21 -21.40 31.71 25.85
N THR A 22 -20.24 31.15 25.51
CA THR A 22 -19.92 30.78 24.13
C THR A 22 -20.53 29.40 23.88
N ALA A 23 -21.58 29.36 23.05
CA ALA A 23 -22.13 28.10 22.56
C ALA A 23 -21.10 27.44 21.64
N VAL A 24 -20.41 26.42 22.14
CA VAL A 24 -19.57 25.54 21.31
C VAL A 24 -20.53 24.70 20.49
N ALA A 25 -20.80 25.14 19.26
CA ALA A 25 -21.45 24.30 18.27
C ALA A 25 -20.48 23.17 17.92
N VAL A 26 -20.68 22.01 18.55
CA VAL A 26 -20.01 20.77 18.16
C VAL A 26 -20.62 20.38 16.82
N SER A 27 -19.96 20.76 15.73
CA SER A 27 -20.26 20.24 14.40
C SER A 27 -20.06 18.74 14.44
N THR A 28 -21.13 17.98 14.66
CA THR A 28 -21.16 16.55 14.37
C THR A 28 -21.08 16.42 12.86
N THR A 29 -19.85 16.36 12.32
CA THR A 29 -19.62 15.91 10.95
C THR A 29 -20.16 14.49 10.88
N VAL A 30 -21.34 14.36 10.26
CA VAL A 30 -21.99 13.09 9.96
C VAL A 30 -20.96 12.22 9.23
N GLY A 31 -20.60 11.10 9.86
CA GLY A 31 -19.64 10.17 9.32
C GLY A 31 -20.03 9.77 7.91
N ALA A 32 -19.14 10.03 6.95
CA ALA A 32 -19.20 9.36 5.66
C ALA A 32 -19.14 7.86 5.96
N GLY A 33 -20.25 7.15 5.74
CA GLY A 33 -20.32 5.71 5.94
C GLY A 33 -19.17 5.05 5.20
N ALA A 34 -18.45 4.15 5.88
CA ALA A 34 -17.44 3.34 5.24
C ALA A 34 -18.10 2.62 4.07
N ALA A 35 -17.73 2.98 2.85
CA ALA A 35 -18.06 2.18 1.69
C ALA A 35 -17.47 0.79 1.94
N PRO A 36 -18.23 -0.31 1.73
CA PRO A 36 -17.67 -1.64 1.85
C PRO A 36 -16.46 -1.73 0.93
N ALA A 37 -15.33 -2.20 1.47
CA ALA A 37 -14.17 -2.52 0.65
C ALA A 37 -14.62 -3.55 -0.40
N LEU A 38 -14.34 -3.27 -1.69
CA LEU A 38 -14.57 -4.28 -2.73
C LEU A 38 -13.79 -5.54 -2.34
N PRO A 39 -14.32 -6.74 -2.65
CA PRO A 39 -13.58 -7.97 -2.43
C PRO A 39 -12.22 -7.87 -3.12
N PRO A 40 -11.14 -8.40 -2.50
CA PRO A 40 -9.83 -8.43 -3.11
C PRO A 40 -9.91 -9.07 -4.48
N ARG A 41 -9.30 -8.43 -5.47
CA ARG A 41 -9.24 -8.96 -6.83
C ARG A 41 -7.87 -9.62 -7.05
N ASP A 42 -7.71 -10.27 -8.20
CA ASP A 42 -6.56 -11.11 -8.47
C ASP A 42 -5.56 -10.44 -9.41
N ALA A 43 -4.34 -10.99 -9.40
CA ALA A 43 -3.36 -10.80 -10.45
C ALA A 43 -3.07 -12.13 -11.12
N PHE A 44 -2.97 -12.12 -12.45
CA PHE A 44 -2.74 -13.33 -13.24
C PHE A 44 -1.87 -13.04 -14.46
N CYS A 45 -1.25 -14.08 -14.99
CA CYS A 45 -0.36 -13.99 -16.13
C CYS A 45 -0.68 -15.05 -17.19
N SER A 46 -0.34 -14.73 -18.42
CA SER A 46 -0.26 -15.66 -19.54
C SER A 46 1.15 -15.63 -20.13
N SER A 47 1.51 -16.70 -20.84
CA SER A 47 2.82 -16.81 -21.48
C SER A 47 2.69 -17.45 -22.86
N VAL A 48 3.48 -16.96 -23.81
CA VAL A 48 3.55 -17.50 -25.18
C VAL A 48 5.02 -17.61 -25.59
N PRO A 49 5.53 -18.81 -25.92
CA PRO A 49 6.85 -18.94 -26.49
C PRO A 49 6.84 -18.41 -27.93
N VAL A 50 7.86 -17.62 -28.28
CA VAL A 50 8.06 -17.04 -29.62
C VAL A 50 9.53 -17.19 -29.98
N ASP A 51 9.83 -18.15 -30.85
CA ASP A 51 11.21 -18.48 -31.26
C ASP A 51 12.15 -18.76 -30.06
N SER A 52 13.15 -17.89 -29.85
CA SER A 52 14.13 -18.00 -28.76
C SER A 52 13.68 -17.37 -27.43
N ARG A 53 12.50 -16.75 -27.36
CA ARG A 53 12.03 -16.04 -26.17
C ARG A 53 10.66 -16.51 -25.70
N VAL A 54 10.31 -16.12 -24.49
CA VAL A 54 8.94 -16.23 -23.97
C VAL A 54 8.40 -14.84 -23.70
N ASP A 55 7.25 -14.53 -24.29
CA ASP A 55 6.52 -13.28 -24.07
C ASP A 55 5.48 -13.51 -22.96
N PHE A 56 5.42 -12.58 -22.00
CA PHE A 56 4.54 -12.64 -20.85
C PHE A 56 3.58 -11.44 -20.85
N GLU A 57 2.32 -11.70 -20.52
CA GLU A 57 1.34 -10.65 -20.25
C GLU A 57 0.71 -10.91 -18.88
N CYS A 58 0.82 -9.94 -17.99
CA CYS A 58 0.28 -10.02 -16.63
C CYS A 58 -0.68 -8.88 -16.38
N THR A 59 -1.85 -9.19 -15.81
CA THR A 59 -2.89 -8.23 -15.47
C THR A 59 -3.11 -8.25 -13.97
N ASN A 60 -3.06 -7.08 -13.37
CA ASN A 60 -3.50 -6.83 -12.00
C ASN A 60 -4.87 -6.17 -12.04
N THR A 61 -5.86 -6.84 -11.47
CA THR A 61 -7.22 -6.27 -11.35
C THR A 61 -7.47 -5.63 -10.00
N ASP A 62 -6.54 -5.77 -9.06
CA ASP A 62 -6.64 -5.24 -7.70
C ASP A 62 -6.33 -3.74 -7.63
N VAL A 63 -6.93 -3.09 -6.62
CA VAL A 63 -6.72 -1.67 -6.29
C VAL A 63 -5.37 -1.44 -5.61
N GLY A 64 -4.83 -2.49 -5.02
CA GLY A 64 -3.48 -2.60 -4.54
C GLY A 64 -2.53 -3.04 -5.66
N PRO A 65 -1.23 -2.87 -5.45
CA PRO A 65 -0.24 -3.20 -6.45
C PRO A 65 0.06 -4.73 -6.39
N ALA A 66 0.43 -5.37 -7.51
CA ALA A 66 0.79 -6.80 -7.57
C ALA A 66 2.20 -7.10 -8.14
N THR A 67 2.83 -8.21 -7.75
CA THR A 67 4.15 -8.62 -8.27
C THR A 67 4.01 -9.82 -9.20
N ALA A 68 4.62 -9.76 -10.38
CA ALA A 68 4.77 -10.91 -11.27
C ALA A 68 6.18 -11.51 -11.15
N GLY A 69 6.26 -12.83 -11.07
CA GLY A 69 7.49 -13.60 -11.15
C GLY A 69 7.48 -14.46 -12.41
N ALA A 70 8.60 -14.49 -13.13
CA ALA A 70 8.77 -15.33 -14.30
C ALA A 70 10.11 -16.08 -14.25
N PHE A 71 10.07 -17.34 -14.64
CA PHE A 71 11.24 -18.19 -14.77
C PHE A 71 11.21 -18.91 -16.12
N VAL A 72 12.34 -18.91 -16.83
CA VAL A 72 12.53 -19.60 -18.11
C VAL A 72 13.80 -20.44 -18.02
N MET A 73 13.70 -21.71 -18.41
CA MET A 73 14.85 -22.57 -18.65
C MET A 73 15.11 -22.63 -20.16
N CYS A 74 16.34 -22.35 -20.55
CA CYS A 74 16.80 -22.47 -21.93
C CYS A 74 17.45 -23.84 -22.20
N ASN A 75 17.46 -24.26 -23.46
CA ASN A 75 18.09 -25.53 -23.88
C ASN A 75 19.61 -25.57 -23.66
N ASP A 76 20.27 -24.42 -23.52
CA ASP A 76 21.68 -24.28 -23.12
C ASP A 76 21.88 -24.29 -21.59
N LEU A 77 20.85 -24.70 -20.85
CA LEU A 77 20.80 -24.80 -19.39
C LEU A 77 20.95 -23.46 -18.65
N ARG A 78 20.76 -22.32 -19.34
CA ARG A 78 20.70 -21.02 -18.68
C ARG A 78 19.30 -20.79 -18.08
N PRO A 79 19.19 -20.61 -16.75
CA PRO A 79 17.97 -20.12 -16.14
C PRO A 79 17.88 -18.61 -16.27
N LEU A 80 16.70 -18.10 -16.60
CA LEU A 80 16.37 -16.68 -16.59
C LEU A 80 15.25 -16.47 -15.58
N ALA A 81 15.43 -15.54 -14.65
CA ALA A 81 14.46 -15.19 -13.63
C ALA A 81 14.26 -13.68 -13.58
N GLN A 82 13.00 -13.26 -13.51
CA GLN A 82 12.65 -11.85 -13.43
C GLN A 82 11.44 -11.66 -12.53
N GLU A 83 11.50 -10.63 -11.69
CA GLU A 83 10.34 -10.11 -10.96
C GLU A 83 10.02 -8.70 -11.44
N VAL A 84 8.72 -8.41 -11.62
CA VAL A 84 8.25 -7.12 -12.11
C VAL A 84 7.08 -6.63 -11.28
N ARG A 85 7.11 -5.34 -10.94
CA ARG A 85 6.05 -4.65 -10.22
C ARG A 85 4.91 -4.25 -11.18
N ILE A 86 3.69 -4.69 -10.89
CA ILE A 86 2.47 -4.31 -11.62
C ILE A 86 1.71 -3.26 -10.82
N ARG A 87 1.41 -2.12 -11.44
CA ARG A 87 0.61 -1.06 -10.81
C ARG A 87 -0.83 -1.56 -10.55
N PRO A 88 -1.59 -0.89 -9.66
CA PRO A 88 -3.02 -1.15 -9.53
C PRO A 88 -3.74 -1.09 -10.87
N GLU A 89 -4.74 -1.95 -11.05
CA GLU A 89 -5.66 -1.96 -12.21
C GLU A 89 -4.94 -1.77 -13.57
N SER A 90 -3.89 -2.57 -13.80
CA SER A 90 -3.04 -2.41 -14.99
C SER A 90 -2.56 -3.73 -15.57
N THR A 91 -2.20 -3.67 -16.85
CA THR A 91 -1.60 -4.77 -17.59
C THR A 91 -0.17 -4.40 -17.99
N ILE A 92 0.76 -5.33 -17.81
CA ILE A 92 2.15 -5.19 -18.25
C ILE A 92 2.51 -6.31 -19.23
N ARG A 93 3.52 -6.03 -20.05
CA ARG A 93 4.15 -6.99 -20.95
C ARG A 93 5.65 -6.96 -20.76
N PHE A 94 6.26 -8.13 -20.75
CA PHE A 94 7.71 -8.29 -20.69
C PHE A 94 8.10 -9.63 -21.33
N SER A 95 9.38 -9.81 -21.62
CA SER A 95 9.87 -10.99 -22.31
C SER A 95 11.22 -11.44 -21.73
N GLN A 96 11.49 -12.73 -21.81
CA GLN A 96 12.81 -13.29 -21.50
C GLN A 96 13.32 -14.05 -22.73
N ASP A 97 14.49 -13.64 -23.23
CA ASP A 97 15.12 -14.20 -24.43
C ASP A 97 16.27 -15.12 -24.04
N CYS A 98 16.22 -16.36 -24.53
CA CYS A 98 17.32 -17.31 -24.41
C CYS A 98 18.51 -16.92 -25.26
N GLY A 99 18.40 -15.98 -26.20
CA GLY A 99 19.50 -15.50 -27.02
C GLY A 99 19.85 -16.42 -28.20
N PRO A 100 20.88 -16.06 -28.98
CA PRO A 100 21.17 -16.72 -30.25
C PRO A 100 21.50 -18.21 -30.12
N GLY A 101 20.83 -19.05 -30.91
CA GLY A 101 21.06 -20.50 -30.93
C GLY A 101 20.44 -21.27 -29.76
N ALA A 102 19.79 -20.57 -28.83
CA ALA A 102 19.07 -21.16 -27.71
C ALA A 102 17.56 -20.94 -27.83
N HIS A 103 16.76 -21.82 -27.21
CA HIS A 103 15.31 -21.70 -27.16
C HIS A 103 14.76 -22.14 -25.80
N PRO A 104 13.55 -21.66 -25.41
CA PRO A 104 12.92 -22.03 -24.15
C PRO A 104 12.54 -23.51 -24.16
N ILE A 105 12.92 -24.25 -23.11
CA ILE A 105 12.51 -25.66 -22.92
C ILE A 105 11.42 -25.83 -21.86
N SER A 106 11.38 -24.93 -20.88
CA SER A 106 10.30 -24.85 -19.88
C SER A 106 10.21 -23.45 -19.32
N TRP A 107 9.02 -23.04 -18.91
CA TRP A 107 8.80 -21.73 -18.29
C TRP A 107 7.63 -21.77 -17.31
N ASN A 108 7.66 -20.87 -16.35
CA ASN A 108 6.53 -20.57 -15.48
C ASN A 108 6.42 -19.07 -15.27
N VAL A 109 5.19 -18.60 -15.11
CA VAL A 109 4.88 -17.23 -14.74
C VAL A 109 3.75 -17.24 -13.73
N ASN A 110 3.85 -16.41 -12.72
CA ASN A 110 2.82 -16.20 -11.72
C ASN A 110 2.72 -14.71 -11.39
N ALA A 111 1.56 -14.29 -10.92
CA ALA A 111 1.38 -12.99 -10.31
C ALA A 111 0.63 -13.14 -8.99
N GLU A 112 0.93 -12.23 -8.07
CA GLU A 112 0.40 -12.23 -6.72
C GLU A 112 0.19 -10.79 -6.30
N THR A 113 -1.00 -10.47 -5.75
CA THR A 113 -1.26 -9.15 -5.19
C THR A 113 -0.54 -8.98 -3.85
N ASP A 114 -0.19 -7.75 -3.48
CA ASP A 114 0.41 -7.51 -2.15
C ASP A 114 -0.56 -7.92 -1.03
N TYR A 115 -1.88 -7.78 -1.26
CA TYR A 115 -2.91 -8.25 -0.33
C TYR A 115 -2.85 -9.77 -0.11
N GLN A 116 -2.75 -10.55 -1.19
CA GLN A 116 -2.63 -12.01 -1.11
C GLN A 116 -1.37 -12.41 -0.35
N ARG A 117 -0.24 -11.77 -0.68
CA ARG A 117 1.04 -12.02 -0.01
C ARG A 117 1.00 -11.75 1.49
N ASP A 118 0.39 -10.63 1.88
CA ASP A 118 0.26 -10.26 3.29
C ASP A 118 -0.62 -11.28 4.03
N ARG A 119 -1.74 -11.69 3.42
CA ARG A 119 -2.63 -12.70 3.99
C ARG A 119 -1.94 -14.05 4.14
N GLU A 120 -1.22 -14.51 3.13
CA GLU A 120 -0.48 -15.78 3.19
C GLU A 120 0.61 -15.77 4.27
N ARG A 121 1.26 -14.62 4.47
CA ARG A 121 2.23 -14.43 5.56
C ARG A 121 1.55 -14.55 6.92
N ASP A 122 0.41 -13.90 7.11
CA ASP A 122 -0.32 -13.92 8.38
C ASP A 122 -0.85 -15.35 8.68
N ASP A 123 -1.40 -16.03 7.67
CA ASP A 123 -1.84 -17.44 7.77
C ASP A 123 -0.69 -18.39 8.13
N LYS A 124 0.53 -18.11 7.64
CA LYS A 124 1.73 -18.88 7.99
C LYS A 124 2.16 -18.65 9.43
N ILE A 125 2.14 -17.39 9.89
CA ILE A 125 2.46 -17.04 11.27
C ILE A 125 1.50 -17.76 12.22
N ASP A 126 0.20 -17.70 11.96
CA ASP A 126 -0.80 -18.35 12.80
C ASP A 126 -0.59 -19.87 12.89
N ARG A 127 -0.21 -20.51 11.78
CA ARG A 127 0.10 -21.95 11.75
C ARG A 127 1.35 -22.31 12.54
N ASP A 128 2.39 -21.49 12.46
CA ASP A 128 3.66 -21.74 13.17
C ASP A 128 3.52 -21.54 14.69
N HIS A 129 2.45 -20.88 15.15
CA HIS A 129 2.11 -20.64 16.56
C HIS A 129 1.10 -21.62 17.17
N MET A 130 0.61 -22.62 16.41
CA MET A 130 -0.27 -23.70 16.90
C MET A 130 0.52 -24.97 17.24
#